data_AF-A0A150WPX1-F1
#
_entry.id   AF-A0A150WPX1-F1
#
_cell.length_a   1.000
_cell.length_b   1.000
_cell.length_c   1.000
_cell.angle_alpha   90.00
_cell.angle_beta   90.00
_cell.angle_gamma   90.00
#
_symmetry.space_group_name_H-M   'P 1'
#
loop_
_entity.id
_entity.type
_entity.pdbx_description
1 polymer ?
#
loop_
_entity_poly.entity_id
_entity_poly.type
_entity_poly.pdbx_seq_one_letter_code
_entity_poly.pdbx_strand_id
1 'polypeptide(L)'
;MKSVFISFVLLFVSFAVNAANEVDAKSVYMISTSIFMNGKLVSKPRITVSEGQVGTITETDSKKTHTTSLKVIATKSDIPNDPKAQGVLLNMDVYSKRDGEEIHSTPQMILKEGHPGSIEIAEDSGKNLKLEVVVSKVR
;
A
#
# COMPACT_ATOMS: atom_id res chain seq x y z
N MET A 1 -49.19 -29.86 -58.75
CA MET A 1 -47.91 -29.95 -57.99
C MET A 1 -47.97 -28.91 -56.88
N LYS A 2 -47.83 -29.36 -55.62
CA LYS A 2 -47.92 -28.53 -54.41
C LYS A 2 -46.56 -27.85 -54.18
N SER A 3 -46.52 -26.54 -54.01
CA SER A 3 -45.32 -25.84 -53.53
C SER A 3 -45.65 -25.20 -52.18
N VAL A 4 -45.02 -25.73 -51.14
CA VAL A 4 -45.01 -25.22 -49.76
C VAL A 4 -43.55 -24.90 -49.47
N PHE A 5 -43.21 -23.64 -49.22
CA PHE A 5 -41.93 -23.23 -48.62
C PHE A 5 -42.19 -21.90 -47.89
N ILE A 6 -42.66 -21.97 -46.64
CA ILE A 6 -41.88 -21.93 -45.39
C ILE A 6 -41.23 -20.55 -45.18
N SER A 7 -41.87 -19.85 -44.26
CA SER A 7 -41.55 -18.55 -43.67
C SER A 7 -40.21 -18.58 -42.92
N PHE A 8 -39.36 -17.58 -43.12
CA PHE A 8 -38.17 -17.33 -42.30
C PHE A 8 -38.26 -15.93 -41.70
N VAL A 9 -38.86 -15.84 -40.50
CA VAL A 9 -38.79 -14.65 -39.64
C VAL A 9 -37.54 -14.79 -38.79
N LEU A 10 -36.45 -14.13 -39.21
CA LEU A 10 -35.23 -13.99 -38.40
C LEU A 10 -35.40 -12.78 -37.47
N LEU A 11 -35.84 -13.04 -36.24
CA LEU A 11 -35.84 -12.07 -35.15
C LEU A 11 -34.42 -11.99 -34.58
N PHE A 12 -33.64 -10.98 -34.98
CA PHE A 12 -32.38 -10.65 -34.31
C PHE A 12 -32.70 -9.97 -32.98
N VAL A 13 -32.67 -10.74 -31.88
CA VAL A 13 -32.69 -10.17 -30.53
C VAL A 13 -31.26 -9.75 -30.19
N SER A 14 -30.97 -8.47 -30.41
CA SER A 14 -29.72 -7.86 -29.96
C SER A 14 -29.76 -7.67 -28.45
N PHE A 15 -29.13 -8.58 -27.71
CA PHE A 15 -28.80 -8.34 -26.31
C PHE A 15 -27.61 -7.37 -26.26
N ALA A 16 -27.87 -6.09 -26.03
CA ALA A 16 -26.85 -5.16 -25.58
C ALA A 16 -26.49 -5.54 -24.14
N VAL A 17 -25.52 -6.44 -23.99
CA VAL A 17 -24.89 -6.71 -22.69
C VAL A 17 -24.07 -5.46 -22.37
N ASN A 18 -24.69 -4.57 -21.60
CA ASN A 18 -24.03 -3.42 -21.02
C ASN A 18 -23.06 -3.99 -19.98
N ALA A 19 -21.81 -4.23 -20.39
CA ALA A 19 -20.71 -4.51 -19.47
C ALA A 19 -20.51 -3.25 -18.63
N ALA A 20 -21.26 -3.16 -17.53
CA ALA A 20 -20.95 -2.27 -16.45
C ALA A 20 -19.58 -2.70 -15.93
N ASN A 21 -18.53 -2.03 -16.41
CA ASN A 21 -17.26 -2.02 -15.74
C ASN A 21 -17.52 -1.38 -14.38
N GLU A 22 -17.83 -2.21 -13.38
CA GLU A 22 -17.70 -1.84 -11.98
C GLU A 22 -16.24 -1.40 -11.82
N VAL A 23 -16.02 -0.09 -11.83
CA VAL A 23 -14.76 0.50 -11.41
C VAL A 23 -14.69 0.22 -9.93
N ASP A 24 -14.12 -0.93 -9.58
CA ASP A 24 -13.94 -1.35 -8.19
C ASP A 24 -13.22 -0.21 -7.47
N ALA A 25 -13.91 0.42 -6.53
CA ALA A 25 -13.43 1.64 -5.90
C ALA A 25 -12.19 1.29 -5.08
N LYS A 26 -11.01 1.61 -5.63
CA LYS A 26 -9.74 1.36 -4.97
C LYS A 26 -9.73 2.00 -3.59
N SER A 27 -9.36 1.21 -2.59
CA SER A 27 -9.30 1.68 -1.21
C SER A 27 -8.25 2.78 -1.10
N VAL A 28 -8.41 3.69 -0.14
CA VAL A 28 -7.36 4.65 0.23
C VAL A 28 -6.99 4.42 1.67
N TYR A 29 -5.69 4.33 1.90
CA TYR A 29 -5.10 4.08 3.20
C TYR A 29 -4.38 5.31 3.69
N MET A 30 -4.45 5.52 4.99
CA MET A 30 -3.59 6.44 5.71
C MET A 30 -2.60 5.63 6.52
N ILE A 31 -1.32 5.90 6.29
CA ILE A 31 -0.20 5.20 6.89
C ILE A 31 0.50 6.20 7.80
N SER A 32 0.52 5.90 9.09
CA SER A 32 1.26 6.66 10.10
C SER A 32 2.45 5.82 10.54
N THR A 33 3.64 6.37 10.38
CA THR A 33 4.88 5.68 10.75
C THR A 33 5.61 6.49 11.81
N SER A 34 6.17 5.84 12.83
CA SER A 34 7.20 6.40 13.68
C SER A 34 8.52 5.71 13.35
N ILE A 35 9.50 6.49 12.94
CA ILE A 35 10.83 6.00 12.56
C ILE A 35 11.76 6.24 13.74
N PHE A 36 12.40 5.19 14.22
CA PHE A 36 13.41 5.24 15.27
C PHE A 36 14.74 4.77 14.73
N MET A 37 15.81 5.49 15.05
CA MET A 37 17.17 5.13 14.72
C MET A 37 17.97 5.03 16.02
N ASN A 38 18.59 3.86 16.26
CA ASN A 38 19.32 3.55 17.49
C ASN A 38 18.50 3.88 18.76
N GLY A 39 17.21 3.52 18.75
CA GLY A 39 16.27 3.74 19.86
C GLY A 39 15.74 5.18 20.01
N LYS A 40 16.20 6.14 19.21
CA LYS A 40 15.70 7.52 19.24
C LYS A 40 14.71 7.75 18.12
N LEU A 41 13.56 8.35 18.43
CA LEU A 41 12.60 8.79 17.42
C LEU A 41 13.24 9.87 16.55
N VAL A 42 13.21 9.68 15.24
CA VAL A 42 13.79 10.60 14.26
C VAL A 42 12.75 11.28 13.36
N SER A 43 11.64 10.63 13.06
CA SER A 43 10.58 11.18 12.19
C SER A 43 9.25 10.49 12.45
N LYS A 44 8.14 11.19 12.17
CA LYS A 44 6.77 10.67 12.30
C LYS A 44 5.93 10.94 11.05
N PRO A 45 6.32 10.41 9.88
CA PRO A 45 5.65 10.75 8.64
C PRO A 45 4.25 10.16 8.62
N ARG A 46 3.34 10.88 7.97
CA ARG A 46 1.96 10.44 7.71
C ARG A 46 1.65 10.65 6.25
N ILE A 47 1.22 9.58 5.58
CA ILE A 47 0.94 9.60 4.15
C ILE A 47 -0.39 8.94 3.81
N THR A 48 -1.11 9.52 2.86
CA THR A 48 -2.33 8.94 2.30
C THR A 48 -2.00 8.37 0.92
N VAL A 49 -2.33 7.10 0.70
CA VAL A 49 -1.99 6.35 -0.52
C VAL A 49 -3.19 5.56 -1.01
N SER A 50 -3.46 5.62 -2.31
CA SER A 50 -4.48 4.77 -2.93
C SER A 50 -3.95 3.35 -3.14
N GLU A 51 -4.81 2.36 -3.04
CA GLU A 51 -4.47 0.95 -3.19
C GLU A 51 -3.71 0.68 -4.50
N GLY A 52 -2.54 0.05 -4.38
CA GLY A 52 -1.64 -0.23 -5.50
C GLY A 52 -1.00 1.00 -6.15
N GLN A 53 -1.03 2.17 -5.51
CA GLN A 53 -0.29 3.37 -5.94
C GLN A 53 0.89 3.63 -5.00
N VAL A 54 1.89 4.35 -5.52
CA VAL A 54 3.05 4.78 -4.72
C VAL A 54 2.70 6.07 -3.99
N GLY A 55 2.85 6.08 -2.67
CA GLY A 55 2.98 7.30 -1.88
C GLY A 55 4.44 7.59 -1.58
N THR A 56 4.85 8.85 -1.59
CA THR A 56 6.17 9.29 -1.11
C THR A 56 6.05 10.52 -0.23
N ILE A 57 6.77 10.53 0.88
CA ILE A 57 6.94 11.69 1.76
C ILE A 57 8.42 11.80 2.12
N THR A 58 8.95 13.02 2.02
CA THR A 58 10.33 13.34 2.39
C THR A 58 10.31 14.52 3.35
N GLU A 59 10.97 14.36 4.49
CA GLU A 59 11.14 15.38 5.50
C GLU A 59 12.63 15.70 5.62
N THR A 60 12.98 16.98 5.49
CA THR A 60 14.34 17.46 5.72
C THR A 60 14.29 18.52 6.81
N ASP A 61 15.18 18.43 7.80
CA ASP A 61 15.26 19.43 8.85
C ASP A 61 15.71 20.79 8.29
N SER A 62 15.40 21.88 9.01
CA SER A 62 15.71 23.24 8.54
C SER A 62 17.20 23.49 8.31
N LYS A 63 18.06 22.70 8.96
CA LYS A 63 19.53 22.78 8.84
C LYS A 63 20.10 21.88 7.74
N LYS A 64 19.27 21.07 7.07
CA LYS A 64 19.66 20.07 6.06
C LYS A 64 20.69 19.04 6.56
N THR A 65 20.72 18.84 7.87
CA THR A 65 21.57 17.85 8.56
C THR A 65 20.89 16.51 8.71
N HIS A 66 19.56 16.47 8.58
CA HIS A 66 18.76 15.28 8.70
C HIS A 66 17.70 15.21 7.60
N THR A 67 17.63 14.10 6.88
CA THR A 67 16.60 13.83 5.87
C THR A 67 16.05 12.42 6.07
N THR A 68 14.73 12.30 6.12
CA THR A 68 14.01 11.02 6.07
C THR A 68 13.13 10.99 4.83
N SER A 69 13.07 9.83 4.17
CA SER A 69 12.15 9.59 3.07
C SER A 69 11.45 8.25 3.28
N LEU A 70 10.14 8.25 3.10
CA LEU A 70 9.30 7.07 3.12
C LEU A 70 8.55 6.99 1.81
N LYS A 71 8.83 5.94 1.05
CA LYS A 71 8.03 5.50 -0.08
C LYS A 71 7.25 4.26 0.32
N VAL A 72 5.97 4.20 -0.03
CA VAL A 72 5.12 3.07 0.34
C VAL A 72 4.09 2.75 -0.73
N ILE A 73 3.85 1.46 -0.93
CA ILE A 73 2.73 0.92 -1.71
C ILE A 73 1.89 0.07 -0.77
N ALA A 74 0.60 0.36 -0.69
CA ALA A 74 -0.36 -0.40 0.11
C ALA A 74 -1.28 -1.24 -0.80
N THR A 75 -1.41 -2.52 -0.51
CA THR A 75 -2.31 -3.46 -1.22
C THR A 75 -3.07 -4.33 -0.22
N LYS A 76 -4.30 -4.73 -0.53
CA LYS A 76 -4.97 -5.76 0.26
C LYS A 76 -4.20 -7.07 0.19
N SER A 77 -4.16 -7.80 1.30
CA SER A 77 -3.56 -9.13 1.39
C SER A 77 -4.25 -9.92 2.48
N ASP A 78 -4.28 -11.24 2.34
CA ASP A 78 -4.69 -12.12 3.43
C ASP A 78 -3.63 -12.11 4.54
N ILE A 79 -4.07 -12.21 5.80
CA ILE A 79 -3.17 -12.30 6.94
C ILE A 79 -2.59 -13.72 7.00
N PRO A 80 -1.25 -13.88 7.14
CA PRO A 80 -0.65 -15.19 7.32
C PRO A 80 -1.28 -15.92 8.52
N ASN A 81 -1.66 -17.18 8.33
CA ASN A 81 -2.32 -18.03 9.32
C ASN A 81 -3.78 -17.64 9.67
N ASP A 82 -4.36 -16.64 9.02
CA ASP A 82 -5.80 -16.34 9.08
C ASP A 82 -6.33 -15.89 7.70
N PRO A 83 -6.59 -16.84 6.78
CA PRO A 83 -7.04 -16.53 5.42
C PRO A 83 -8.45 -15.92 5.36
N LYS A 84 -9.17 -15.85 6.49
CA LYS A 84 -10.46 -15.15 6.57
C LYS A 84 -10.30 -13.70 7.01
N ALA A 85 -9.13 -13.31 7.53
CA ALA A 85 -8.82 -11.96 7.91
C ALA A 85 -8.03 -11.26 6.79
N GLN A 86 -8.57 -10.13 6.34
CA GLN A 86 -7.87 -9.24 5.42
C GLN A 86 -6.98 -8.27 6.20
N GLY A 87 -5.76 -8.10 5.70
CA GLY A 87 -4.84 -7.05 6.10
C GLY A 87 -4.42 -6.19 4.91
N VAL A 88 -3.52 -5.26 5.20
CA VAL A 88 -2.88 -4.39 4.22
C VAL A 88 -1.41 -4.75 4.17
N LEU A 89 -0.95 -5.26 3.03
CA LEU A 89 0.46 -5.41 2.74
C LEU A 89 1.05 -4.04 2.44
N LEU A 90 2.06 -3.66 3.21
CA LEU A 90 2.83 -2.44 3.04
C LEU A 90 4.20 -2.83 2.49
N ASN A 91 4.47 -2.44 1.25
CA ASN A 91 5.81 -2.47 0.67
C ASN A 91 6.44 -1.10 0.86
N MET A 92 7.44 -1.01 1.72
CA MET A 92 8.07 0.25 2.10
C MET A 92 9.50 0.33 1.57
N ASP A 93 9.93 1.55 1.32
CA ASP A 93 11.29 1.93 0.97
C ASP A 93 11.61 3.15 1.84
N VAL A 94 12.51 2.94 2.79
CA VAL A 94 12.82 3.86 3.88
C VAL A 94 14.27 4.28 3.79
N TYR A 95 14.46 5.59 3.70
CA TYR A 95 15.76 6.23 3.68
C TYR A 95 15.87 7.19 4.86
N SER A 96 16.98 7.15 5.58
CA SER A 96 17.29 8.09 6.66
C SER A 96 18.76 8.47 6.58
N LYS A 97 19.03 9.77 6.51
CA LYS A 97 20.38 10.34 6.53
C LYS A 97 20.51 11.39 7.61
N ARG A 98 21.44 11.21 8.54
CA ARG A 98 21.68 12.12 9.66
C ARG A 98 23.18 12.25 9.95
N ASP A 99 23.69 13.46 10.02
CA ASP A 99 25.06 13.73 10.47
C ASP A 99 26.15 12.93 9.72
N GLY A 100 25.91 12.64 8.43
CA GLY A 100 26.79 11.82 7.57
C GLY A 100 26.53 10.31 7.62
N GLU A 101 25.70 9.84 8.55
CA GLU A 101 25.20 8.47 8.58
C GLU A 101 24.00 8.32 7.65
N GLU A 102 23.96 7.21 6.93
CA GLU A 102 22.85 6.85 6.04
C GLU A 102 22.40 5.42 6.36
N ILE A 103 21.08 5.20 6.29
CA ILE A 103 20.42 3.89 6.36
C ILE A 103 19.39 3.85 5.24
N HIS A 104 19.39 2.76 4.47
CA HIS A 104 18.41 2.49 3.43
C HIS A 104 17.88 1.06 3.58
N SER A 105 16.56 0.91 3.61
CA SER A 105 15.93 -0.40 3.76
C SER A 105 14.61 -0.49 3.03
N THR A 106 14.25 -1.69 2.55
CA THR A 106 12.99 -1.95 1.85
C THR A 106 12.11 -2.99 2.59
N PRO A 107 11.61 -2.67 3.80
CA PRO A 107 10.84 -3.61 4.59
C PRO A 107 9.45 -3.88 4.00
N GLN A 108 8.92 -5.07 4.30
CA GLN A 108 7.56 -5.47 3.98
C GLN A 108 6.85 -5.93 5.25
N MET A 109 5.58 -5.56 5.41
CA MET A 109 4.76 -6.05 6.52
C MET A 109 3.28 -6.10 6.15
N ILE A 110 2.55 -7.04 6.72
CA ILE A 110 1.09 -7.12 6.60
C ILE A 110 0.50 -6.69 7.94
N LEU A 111 -0.40 -5.69 7.89
CA LEU A 111 -1.05 -5.15 9.07
C LEU A 111 -2.56 -5.27 8.98
N LYS A 112 -3.19 -5.58 10.10
CA LYS A 112 -4.63 -5.37 10.26
C LYS A 112 -4.90 -3.88 10.43
N GLU A 113 -5.94 -3.36 9.78
CA GLU A 113 -6.31 -1.95 9.92
C GLU A 113 -6.56 -1.57 11.40
N GLY A 114 -6.08 -0.39 11.78
CA GLY A 114 -6.15 0.14 13.14
C GLY A 114 -5.23 -0.52 14.16
N HIS A 115 -4.51 -1.60 13.79
CA HIS A 115 -3.60 -2.30 14.70
C HIS A 115 -2.16 -1.86 14.41
N PRO A 116 -1.39 -1.47 15.43
CA PRO A 116 0.02 -1.17 15.25
C PRO A 116 0.81 -2.45 14.93
N GLY A 117 1.82 -2.32 14.10
CA GLY A 117 2.89 -3.31 14.05
C GLY A 117 4.26 -2.64 13.99
N SER A 118 5.29 -3.44 14.19
CA SER A 118 6.66 -2.96 14.18
C SER A 118 7.57 -3.89 13.42
N ILE A 119 8.57 -3.31 12.76
CA ILE A 119 9.69 -4.04 12.19
C ILE A 119 10.98 -3.39 12.64
N GLU A 120 11.94 -4.21 13.03
CA GLU A 120 13.28 -3.81 13.46
C GLU A 120 14.28 -4.33 12.45
N ILE A 121 15.13 -3.44 11.95
CA ILE A 121 16.09 -3.70 10.89
C ILE A 121 17.46 -3.37 11.48
N ALA A 122 18.20 -4.43 11.81
CA ALA A 122 19.59 -4.31 12.21
C ALA A 122 20.48 -4.31 10.95
N GLU A 123 21.41 -3.37 10.87
CA GLU A 123 22.50 -3.42 9.91
C GLU A 123 23.76 -4.02 10.55
N ASP A 124 24.61 -4.65 9.72
CA ASP A 124 25.92 -5.19 10.14
C ASP A 124 26.83 -4.12 10.76
N SER A 125 26.56 -2.84 10.47
CA SER A 125 27.23 -1.68 11.06
C SER A 125 26.94 -1.49 12.56
N GLY A 126 26.04 -2.30 13.14
CA GLY A 126 25.54 -2.15 14.51
C GLY A 126 24.43 -1.10 14.64
N LYS A 127 24.05 -0.46 13.54
CA LYS A 127 22.94 0.48 13.47
C LYS A 127 21.62 -0.27 13.45
N ASN A 128 20.60 0.35 14.02
CA ASN A 128 19.28 -0.25 14.09
C ASN A 128 18.20 0.77 13.71
N LEU A 129 17.36 0.39 12.77
CA LEU A 129 16.19 1.12 12.33
C LEU A 129 14.94 0.37 12.78
N LYS A 130 14.13 0.98 13.64
CA LYS A 130 12.82 0.46 14.02
C LYS A 130 11.72 1.32 13.40
N LEU A 131 10.78 0.66 12.73
CA LEU A 131 9.56 1.26 12.23
C LEU A 131 8.39 0.80 13.09
N GLU A 132 7.58 1.74 13.56
CA GLU A 132 6.27 1.46 14.14
C GLU A 132 5.22 2.04 13.20
N VAL A 133 4.32 1.19 12.70
CA VAL A 133 3.40 1.54 11.62
C VAL A 133 1.97 1.23 12.03
N VAL A 134 1.08 2.17 11.76
CA VAL A 134 -0.37 1.99 11.86
C VAL A 134 -0.98 2.35 10.51
N VAL A 135 -1.82 1.46 10.00
CA VAL A 135 -2.60 1.68 8.77
C VAL A 135 -4.08 1.82 9.11
N SER A 136 -4.77 2.76 8.47
CA SER A 136 -6.23 2.88 8.55
C SER A 136 -6.83 3.18 7.19
N LYS A 137 -8.01 2.63 6.92
CA LYS A 137 -8.76 2.93 5.71
C LYS A 137 -9.46 4.29 5.84
N VAL A 138 -9.36 5.08 4.77
CA VAL A 138 -9.95 6.42 4.63
C VAL A 138 -11.21 6.38 3.77
N ARG A 139 -11.17 5.62 2.67
CA ARG A 139 -12.30 5.34 1.78
C ARG A 139 -12.14 3.97 1.13
#